data_AF-A0A1L9GXF6-F1
#
_entry.id   AF-A0A1L9GXF6-F1
#
_cell.length_a   1.000
_cell.length_b   1.000
_cell.length_c   1.000
_cell.angle_alpha   90.00
_cell.angle_beta   90.00
_cell.angle_gamma   90.00
#
_symmetry.space_group_name_H-M   'P 1'
#
loop_
_entity.id
_entity.type
_entity.pdbx_description
1 polymer ?
#
loop_
_entity_poly.entity_id
_entity_poly.type
_entity_poly.pdbx_seq_one_letter_code
_entity_poly.pdbx_strand_id
1 'polypeptide(L)'
;MTTIKNFKDLIAWQEAHKLVLMTYLITKKFPDDEKYALTNQIRRCVVSVSSNIAEGFGRNSALEKSHFYSIARGSILELENQLLIARDLSYLKNESYDKFES
;
A
#
# COMPACT_ATOMS: atom_id res chain seq x y z
N MET A 1 -0.29 19.25 19.97
CA MET A 1 0.22 18.31 18.96
C MET A 1 0.73 17.08 19.67
N THR A 2 0.31 15.89 19.26
CA THR A 2 0.75 14.62 19.85
C THR A 2 2.24 14.41 19.55
N THR A 3 3.04 14.09 20.56
CA THR A 3 4.46 13.77 20.36
C THR A 3 4.58 12.41 19.68
N ILE A 4 5.09 12.37 18.46
CA ILE A 4 5.40 11.13 17.72
C ILE A 4 6.62 10.48 18.37
N LYS A 5 6.47 9.26 18.90
CA LYS A 5 7.54 8.47 19.52
C LYS A 5 7.82 7.17 18.78
N ASN A 6 6.84 6.65 18.05
CA ASN A 6 6.93 5.43 17.27
C ASN A 6 6.39 5.67 15.85
N PHE A 7 6.84 4.90 14.86
CA PHE A 7 6.29 4.96 13.50
C PHE A 7 4.78 4.70 13.48
N LYS A 8 4.27 3.92 14.45
CA LYS A 8 2.84 3.66 14.63
C LYS A 8 2.02 4.90 14.96
N ASP A 9 2.66 5.97 15.45
CA ASP A 9 2.01 7.24 15.72
C ASP A 9 1.84 8.08 14.44
N LEU A 10 2.48 7.69 13.33
CA LEU A 10 2.33 8.35 12.04
C LEU A 10 0.97 7.99 11.42
N ILE A 11 0.14 8.99 11.18
CA ILE A 11 -1.14 8.83 10.47
C ILE A 11 -0.92 8.16 9.11
N ALA A 12 0.12 8.58 8.36
CA ALA A 12 0.46 7.97 7.08
C ALA A 12 0.73 6.45 7.20
N TRP A 13 1.40 6.01 8.27
CA TRP A 13 1.61 4.58 8.51
C TRP A 13 0.32 3.86 8.88
N GLN A 14 -0.53 4.47 9.72
CA GLN A 14 -1.81 3.89 10.13
C GLN A 14 -2.72 3.65 8.91
N GLU A 15 -2.83 4.64 8.02
CA GLU A 15 -3.62 4.50 6.79
C GLU A 15 -2.99 3.48 5.84
N ALA A 16 -1.66 3.50 5.66
CA ALA A 16 -0.99 2.48 4.86
C ALA A 16 -1.19 1.06 5.44
N HIS A 17 -1.23 0.90 6.76
CA HIS A 17 -1.48 -0.38 7.39
C HIS A 17 -2.92 -0.86 7.17
N LYS A 18 -3.92 0.03 7.28
CA LYS A 18 -5.31 -0.29 6.92
C LYS A 18 -5.44 -0.69 5.46
N LEU A 19 -4.75 0.03 4.57
CA LEU A 19 -4.70 -0.25 3.14
C LEU A 19 -4.16 -1.67 2.88
N VAL A 20 -3.06 -2.07 3.53
CA VAL A 20 -2.55 -3.46 3.45
C VAL A 20 -3.63 -4.47 3.79
N LEU A 21 -4.32 -4.31 4.93
CA LEU A 21 -5.35 -5.27 5.36
C LEU A 21 -6.51 -5.34 4.36
N MET A 22 -6.97 -4.20 3.86
CA MET A 22 -8.02 -4.11 2.86
C MET A 22 -7.62 -4.79 1.55
N THR A 23 -6.42 -4.52 1.05
CA THR A 23 -5.88 -5.16 -0.17
C THR A 23 -5.81 -6.67 -0.03
N TYR A 24 -5.36 -7.19 1.13
CA TYR A 24 -5.33 -8.63 1.37
C TYR A 24 -6.74 -9.26 1.39
N LEU A 25 -7.72 -8.58 1.98
CA LEU A 25 -9.11 -9.06 2.01
C LEU A 25 -9.74 -9.11 0.62
N ILE A 26 -9.49 -8.09 -0.21
CA ILE A 26 -10.09 -7.97 -1.54
C ILE A 26 -9.45 -8.95 -2.51
N THR A 27 -8.11 -9.05 -2.52
CA THR A 27 -7.37 -9.96 -3.42
C THR A 27 -7.59 -11.44 -3.12
N LYS A 28 -8.21 -11.81 -1.99
CA LYS A 28 -8.65 -13.20 -1.73
C LYS A 28 -9.72 -13.69 -2.70
N LYS A 29 -10.42 -12.77 -3.38
CA LYS A 29 -11.50 -13.08 -4.32
C LYS A 29 -11.02 -13.17 -5.77
N PHE A 30 -9.73 -12.93 -6.01
CA PHE A 30 -9.15 -13.01 -7.35
C PHE A 30 -9.05 -14.48 -7.79
N PRO A 31 -9.00 -14.74 -9.12
CA PRO A 31 -8.76 -16.08 -9.64
C PRO A 31 -7.47 -16.72 -9.08
N ASP A 32 -7.47 -18.04 -8.88
CA ASP A 32 -6.34 -18.77 -8.28
C ASP A 32 -5.08 -18.74 -9.15
N ASP A 33 -5.24 -18.65 -10.47
CA ASP A 33 -4.15 -18.51 -11.45
C ASP A 33 -3.42 -17.16 -11.32
N GLU A 34 -4.08 -16.13 -10.79
CA GLU A 34 -3.46 -14.81 -10.52
C GLU A 34 -2.68 -14.76 -9.19
N LYS A 35 -2.70 -15.84 -8.39
CA LYS A 35 -2.08 -15.89 -7.06
C LYS A 35 -0.61 -15.50 -7.08
N TYR A 36 0.14 -15.99 -8.07
CA TYR A 36 1.58 -15.71 -8.24
C TYR A 36 1.86 -14.59 -9.25
N ALA A 37 0.82 -14.07 -9.92
CA ALA A 37 0.88 -12.97 -10.86
C ALA A 37 0.34 -11.68 -10.22
N LEU A 38 -0.84 -11.18 -10.63
CA LEU A 38 -1.33 -9.87 -10.23
C LEU A 38 -1.57 -9.77 -8.72
N THR A 39 -2.07 -10.82 -8.08
CA THR A 39 -2.30 -10.84 -6.62
C THR A 39 -1.01 -10.65 -5.84
N ASN A 40 0.06 -11.32 -6.26
CA ASN A 40 1.36 -11.22 -5.59
C ASN A 40 1.96 -9.82 -5.78
N GLN A 41 1.86 -9.24 -6.99
CA GLN A 41 2.36 -7.90 -7.26
C GLN A 41 1.65 -6.85 -6.41
N ILE A 42 0.30 -6.88 -6.36
CA ILE A 42 -0.52 -5.96 -5.57
C ILE A 42 -0.16 -6.01 -4.08
N ARG A 43 -0.04 -7.23 -3.54
CA ARG A 43 0.30 -7.42 -2.12
C ARG A 43 1.71 -6.93 -1.80
N ARG A 44 2.66 -7.08 -2.72
CA ARG A 44 4.02 -6.56 -2.54
C ARG A 44 4.06 -5.04 -2.56
N CYS A 45 3.38 -4.40 -3.52
CA CYS A 45 3.31 -2.94 -3.61
C CYS A 45 2.71 -2.34 -2.34
N VAL A 46 1.54 -2.82 -1.87
CA VAL A 46 0.90 -2.26 -0.67
C VAL A 46 1.72 -2.47 0.61
N VAL A 47 2.36 -3.64 0.77
CA VAL A 47 3.24 -3.90 1.93
C VAL A 47 4.46 -2.99 1.90
N SER A 48 5.02 -2.73 0.72
CA SER A 48 6.14 -1.81 0.51
C SER A 48 5.81 -0.39 1.00
N VAL A 49 4.58 0.10 0.80
CA VAL A 49 4.15 1.43 1.29
C VAL A 49 4.35 1.54 2.80
N SER A 50 3.70 0.66 3.58
CA SER A 50 3.77 0.71 5.04
C SER A 50 5.18 0.43 5.58
N SER A 51 5.94 -0.45 4.89
CA SER A 51 7.31 -0.82 5.27
C SER A 51 8.27 0.36 5.10
N ASN A 52 8.20 1.06 3.96
CA ASN A 52 9.05 2.22 3.69
C ASN A 52 8.70 3.41 4.60
N ILE A 53 7.44 3.59 5.00
CA ILE A 53 7.09 4.62 6.00
C ILE A 53 7.72 4.29 7.36
N ALA A 54 7.64 3.02 7.81
CA ALA A 54 8.24 2.59 9.06
C ALA A 54 9.78 2.68 9.03
N GLU A 55 10.39 2.26 7.93
CA GLU A 55 11.83 2.33 7.73
C GLU A 55 12.33 3.77 7.67
N GLY A 56 11.62 4.63 6.93
CA GLY A 56 11.88 6.07 6.89
C GLY A 56 11.84 6.68 8.29
N PHE A 57 10.82 6.39 9.09
CA PHE A 57 10.73 6.89 10.47
C PHE A 57 11.99 6.58 11.30
N GLY A 58 12.55 5.38 11.13
CA GLY A 58 13.75 4.90 11.82
C GLY A 58 15.07 5.51 11.34
N ARG A 59 15.08 6.31 10.26
CA ARG A 59 16.30 6.97 9.77
C ARG A 59 16.67 8.20 10.60
N ASN A 60 17.96 8.53 10.63
CA ASN A 60 18.48 9.62 11.45
C ASN A 60 18.45 10.97 10.74
N SER A 61 18.70 10.99 9.43
CA SER A 61 18.74 12.24 8.65
C SER A 61 17.43 12.51 7.92
N ALA A 62 17.12 13.80 7.72
CA ALA A 62 15.96 14.21 6.94
C ALA A 62 16.03 13.74 5.46
N LEU A 63 17.24 13.67 4.91
CA LEU A 63 17.48 13.21 3.55
C LEU A 63 17.11 11.73 3.37
N GLU A 64 17.58 10.87 4.27
CA GLU A 64 17.22 9.45 4.25
C GLU A 64 15.72 9.26 4.47
N LYS A 65 15.11 9.97 5.44
CA LYS A 65 13.66 9.95 5.66
C LYS A 65 12.89 10.25 4.37
N SER A 66 13.27 11.35 3.70
CA SER A 66 12.64 11.77 2.45
C SER A 66 12.78 10.74 1.34
N HIS A 67 13.94 10.09 1.23
CA HIS A 67 14.15 9.01 0.26
C HIS A 67 13.18 7.84 0.47
N PHE A 68 13.06 7.33 1.70
CA PHE A 68 12.12 6.24 2.01
C PHE A 68 10.66 6.64 1.80
N TYR A 69 10.27 7.85 2.17
CA TYR A 69 8.91 8.34 1.94
C TYR A 69 8.61 8.52 0.44
N SER A 70 9.61 8.87 -0.36
CA SER A 70 9.50 8.91 -1.83
C SER A 70 9.27 7.51 -2.40
N ILE A 71 9.99 6.49 -1.91
CA ILE A 71 9.78 5.09 -2.31
C ILE A 71 8.36 4.64 -1.93
N ALA A 72 7.89 4.95 -0.72
CA ALA A 72 6.52 4.64 -0.30
C ALA A 72 5.49 5.25 -1.27
N ARG A 73 5.69 6.50 -1.68
CA ARG A 73 4.84 7.16 -2.68
C ARG A 73 4.91 6.47 -4.05
N GLY A 74 6.09 6.04 -4.49
CA GLY A 74 6.23 5.25 -5.72
C GLY A 74 5.46 3.93 -5.67
N SER A 75 5.52 3.22 -4.54
CA SER A 75 4.76 1.99 -4.32
C SER A 75 3.24 2.20 -4.30
N ILE A 76 2.74 3.38 -3.92
CA ILE A 76 1.31 3.73 -4.05
C ILE A 76 0.90 3.82 -5.52
N LEU A 77 1.68 4.53 -6.35
CA LEU A 77 1.38 4.65 -7.78
C LEU A 77 1.41 3.30 -8.50
N GLU A 78 2.35 2.41 -8.14
CA GLU A 78 2.37 1.04 -8.65
C GLU A 78 1.13 0.24 -8.23
N LEU A 79 0.69 0.40 -6.97
CA LEU A 79 -0.52 -0.24 -6.46
C LEU A 79 -1.76 0.27 -7.21
N GLU A 80 -1.92 1.58 -7.38
CA GLU A 80 -3.02 2.19 -8.14
C GLU A 80 -3.08 1.62 -9.56
N ASN A 81 -1.95 1.58 -10.26
CA ASN A 81 -1.88 1.01 -11.60
C ASN A 81 -2.29 -0.47 -11.65
N GLN A 82 -1.87 -1.28 -10.67
CA GLN A 82 -2.25 -2.69 -10.61
C GLN A 82 -3.73 -2.91 -10.24
N LEU A 83 -4.31 -2.03 -9.41
CA LEU A 83 -5.73 -2.04 -9.10
C LEU A 83 -6.58 -1.65 -10.30
N LEU A 84 -6.12 -0.71 -11.13
CA LEU A 84 -6.73 -0.39 -12.42
C LEU A 84 -6.76 -1.61 -13.35
N ILE A 85 -5.64 -2.32 -13.47
CA ILE A 85 -5.56 -3.57 -14.25
C ILE A 85 -6.55 -4.61 -13.69
N ALA A 86 -6.59 -4.80 -12.37
CA ALA A 86 -7.51 -5.76 -11.75
C ALA A 86 -8.99 -5.41 -11.96
N ARG A 87 -9.32 -4.12 -11.97
CA ARG A 87 -10.67 -3.62 -12.30
C ARG A 87 -11.00 -3.91 -13.76
N ASP A 88 -10.10 -3.59 -14.69
CA ASP A 88 -10.32 -3.74 -16.13
C ASP A 88 -10.43 -5.21 -16.54
N LEU A 89 -9.76 -6.12 -15.81
CA LEU A 89 -9.92 -7.57 -15.92
C LEU A 89 -11.16 -8.11 -15.16
N SER A 90 -11.98 -7.24 -14.57
CA SER A 90 -13.18 -7.58 -13.78
C SER A 90 -12.93 -8.43 -12.53
N TYR A 91 -11.70 -8.45 -12.00
CA TYR A 91 -11.37 -9.14 -10.74
C TYR A 91 -11.78 -8.31 -9.52
N LEU A 92 -11.91 -7.00 -9.71
CA LEU A 92 -12.33 -6.04 -8.71
C LEU A 92 -13.62 -5.34 -9.16
N LYS A 93 -14.70 -5.48 -8.37
CA LYS A 93 -15.95 -4.73 -8.62
C LYS A 93 -15.74 -3.24 -8.33
N ASN A 94 -16.43 -2.36 -9.06
CA ASN A 94 -16.34 -0.90 -8.89
C ASN A 94 -16.51 -0.44 -7.44
N GLU A 95 -17.50 -0.96 -6.69
CA GLU A 95 -17.70 -0.62 -5.27
C GLU A 95 -16.50 -0.95 -4.37
N SER A 96 -15.66 -1.91 -4.79
CA SER A 96 -14.42 -2.26 -4.09
C SER A 96 -13.22 -1.45 -4.57
N TYR A 97 -13.27 -0.94 -5.81
CA TYR A 97 -12.29 -0.01 -6.36
C TYR A 97 -12.44 1.39 -5.74
N ASP A 98 -13.66 1.89 -5.57
CA ASP A 98 -13.93 3.22 -4.99
C ASP A 98 -13.37 3.38 -3.56
N LYS A 99 -13.20 2.26 -2.84
CA LYS A 99 -12.58 2.23 -1.50
C LYS A 99 -11.07 2.51 -1.52
N PHE A 100 -10.44 2.49 -2.68
CA PHE A 100 -9.03 2.82 -2.87
C PHE A 100 -8.80 4.26 -3.34
N GLU A 101 -9.82 4.89 -3.94
CA GLU A 101 -9.77 6.26 -4.47
C GLU A 101 -10.22 7.33 -3.45
N SER A 102 -10.62 6.93 -2.25
CA SER A 102 -11.12 7.81 -1.18
C SER A 102 -10.06 8.10 -0.11
#